data_AF-A0AAW7U5U7-F1
#
_entry.id   AF-A0AAW7U5U7-F1
#
_cell.length_a   1.000
_cell.length_b   1.000
_cell.length_c   1.000
_cell.angle_alpha   90.00
_cell.angle_beta   90.00
_cell.angle_gamma   90.00
#
_symmetry.space_group_name_H-M   'P 1'
#
loop_
_entity.id
_entity.type
_entity.pdbx_description
1 polymer ?
#
loop_
_entity_poly.entity_id
_entity_poly.type
_entity_poly.pdbx_seq_one_letter_code
_entity_poly.pdbx_strand_id
1 'polypeptide(L)'
;MSIQKFIPAALLAAAFVLPVAASAAPAAKGKFRYSMAEMQDIANPKKLSWRIFYDKPSEGPDAEWFDAVKQGNLAKVKKMVAKGQNLEAKDEASLGQTALGWAAFIGYEDMVDYLIAQGADLNATDRGDVYNVLKSAVLGKNTKIVRKVYAKLKDKTDLNDQTVESDGETLLMVAASNNRIETVKYLLSLGANPNLVTTQTNKSAGSYNQSALSYACTRGHKEMQALLISKGAINHRTGKSSCE
;
A
#
# COMPACT_ATOMS: atom_id res chain seq x y z
N MET A 1 35.93 63.89 -21.55
CA MET A 1 34.88 63.38 -20.64
C MET A 1 33.81 62.71 -21.51
N SER A 2 34.01 61.43 -21.83
CA SER A 2 33.08 60.68 -22.69
C SER A 2 31.93 60.11 -21.86
N ILE A 3 30.71 60.41 -22.30
CA ILE A 3 29.46 60.00 -21.68
C ILE A 3 29.16 58.57 -22.10
N GLN A 4 29.17 57.66 -21.12
CA GLN A 4 28.75 56.28 -21.25
C GLN A 4 27.25 56.22 -20.88
N LYS A 5 26.37 55.88 -21.83
CA LYS A 5 24.97 55.56 -21.51
C LYS A 5 24.46 54.36 -22.32
N PHE A 6 24.37 53.25 -21.59
CA PHE A 6 23.29 52.26 -21.54
C PHE A 6 22.63 51.79 -22.84
N ILE A 7 22.97 50.56 -23.23
CA ILE A 7 22.14 49.68 -24.06
C ILE A 7 21.32 48.80 -23.09
N PRO A 8 19.99 48.69 -23.21
CA PRO A 8 19.21 47.79 -22.36
C PRO A 8 19.38 46.34 -22.83
N ALA A 9 19.68 45.45 -21.89
CA ALA A 9 19.69 44.01 -22.11
C ALA A 9 18.24 43.51 -22.28
N ALA A 10 17.90 43.03 -23.47
CA ALA A 10 16.67 42.28 -23.70
C ALA A 10 16.80 40.88 -23.07
N LEU A 11 15.99 40.59 -22.04
CA LEU A 11 15.79 39.23 -21.55
C LEU A 11 15.02 38.44 -22.64
N LEU A 12 15.70 37.51 -23.32
CA LEU A 12 15.01 36.42 -24.00
C LEU A 12 14.58 35.39 -22.94
N ALA A 13 13.27 35.33 -22.66
CA ALA A 13 12.68 34.22 -21.96
C ALA A 13 12.59 33.01 -22.92
N ALA A 14 13.58 32.12 -22.85
CA ALA A 14 13.48 30.80 -23.48
C ALA A 14 12.56 29.94 -22.61
N ALA A 15 11.30 29.77 -23.04
CA ALA A 15 10.39 28.80 -22.45
C ALA A 15 10.92 27.39 -22.73
N PHE A 16 11.53 26.76 -21.72
CA PHE A 16 11.85 25.34 -21.72
C PHE A 16 10.53 24.56 -21.62
N VAL A 17 9.97 24.19 -22.77
CA VAL A 17 8.92 23.18 -22.82
C VAL A 17 9.59 21.84 -22.51
N LEU A 18 9.39 21.34 -21.29
CA LEU A 18 9.77 19.96 -20.98
C LEU A 18 8.97 19.03 -21.91
N PRO A 19 9.62 18.07 -22.60
CA PRO A 19 8.89 17.06 -23.33
C PRO A 19 8.07 16.24 -22.32
N VAL A 20 6.76 16.16 -22.55
CA VAL A 20 5.89 15.17 -21.91
C VAL A 20 6.50 13.81 -22.20
N ALA A 21 7.11 13.21 -21.18
CA ALA A 21 7.72 11.90 -21.29
C ALA A 21 6.65 10.89 -21.71
N ALA A 22 7.00 10.13 -22.74
CA ALA A 22 6.19 9.18 -23.44
C ALA A 22 5.42 8.24 -22.50
N SER A 23 4.13 8.06 -22.84
CA SER A 23 3.30 6.92 -22.49
C SER A 23 4.13 5.64 -22.48
N ALA A 24 4.32 5.04 -21.30
CA ALA A 24 4.83 3.68 -21.18
C ALA A 24 3.95 2.73 -22.01
N ALA A 25 4.58 1.78 -22.71
CA ALA A 25 3.86 0.77 -23.46
C ALA A 25 2.94 -0.03 -22.49
N PRO A 26 1.70 -0.33 -22.88
CA PRO A 26 0.78 -1.05 -22.00
C PRO A 26 1.36 -2.44 -21.69
N ALA A 27 1.38 -2.78 -20.40
CA ALA A 27 1.70 -4.09 -19.90
C ALA A 27 1.01 -5.20 -20.70
N ALA A 28 1.78 -6.24 -21.05
CA ALA A 28 1.35 -7.32 -21.92
C ALA A 28 0.01 -7.93 -21.45
N LYS A 29 -1.05 -7.73 -22.25
CA LYS A 29 -2.35 -8.38 -22.08
C LYS A 29 -2.13 -9.89 -21.90
N GLY A 30 -2.64 -10.47 -20.81
CA GLY A 30 -2.71 -11.93 -20.62
C GLY A 30 -1.71 -12.57 -19.65
N LYS A 31 -0.83 -11.82 -18.98
CA LYS A 31 0.12 -12.40 -17.99
C LYS A 31 -0.39 -12.45 -16.54
N PHE A 32 -1.30 -11.55 -16.16
CA PHE A 32 -1.78 -11.42 -14.78
C PHE A 32 -3.10 -12.16 -14.58
N ARG A 33 -3.32 -12.70 -13.37
CA ARG A 33 -4.59 -13.34 -12.98
C ARG A 33 -5.78 -12.37 -12.88
N TYR A 34 -5.50 -11.10 -12.60
CA TYR A 34 -6.51 -10.05 -12.44
C TYR A 34 -6.59 -9.17 -13.69
N SER A 35 -7.78 -8.62 -13.95
CA SER A 35 -7.96 -7.59 -14.96
C SER A 35 -7.21 -6.30 -14.58
N MET A 36 -6.95 -5.43 -15.57
CA MET A 36 -6.31 -4.14 -15.31
C MET A 36 -7.07 -3.30 -14.28
N ALA A 37 -8.40 -3.30 -14.33
CA ALA A 37 -9.23 -2.56 -13.37
C ALA A 37 -9.09 -3.09 -11.95
N GLU A 38 -9.08 -4.42 -11.75
CA GLU A 38 -8.86 -5.02 -10.43
C GLU A 38 -7.45 -4.73 -9.91
N MET A 39 -6.43 -4.83 -10.77
CA MET A 39 -5.05 -4.50 -10.38
C MET A 39 -4.90 -3.02 -9.99
N GLN A 40 -5.55 -2.10 -10.72
CA GLN A 40 -5.59 -0.68 -10.38
C GLN A 40 -6.35 -0.42 -9.06
N ASP A 41 -7.44 -1.15 -8.79
CA ASP A 41 -8.17 -1.05 -7.53
C ASP A 41 -7.35 -1.58 -6.33
N ILE A 42 -6.61 -2.68 -6.51
CA ILE A 42 -5.67 -3.22 -5.53
C ILE A 42 -4.52 -2.25 -5.30
N ALA A 43 -3.84 -1.82 -6.36
CA ALA A 43 -2.66 -0.95 -6.25
C ALA A 43 -3.01 0.47 -5.80
N ASN A 44 -4.25 0.93 -5.98
CA ASN A 44 -4.67 2.31 -5.71
C ASN A 44 -3.59 3.35 -6.15
N PRO A 45 -3.33 3.53 -7.46
CA PRO A 45 -2.18 4.29 -7.97
C PRO A 45 -2.08 5.73 -7.46
N LYS A 46 -3.19 6.33 -7.04
CA LYS A 46 -3.21 7.69 -6.46
C LYS A 46 -2.60 7.74 -5.05
N LYS A 47 -2.50 6.61 -4.36
CA LYS A 47 -2.11 6.52 -2.94
C LYS A 47 -0.98 5.56 -2.67
N LEU A 48 -0.89 4.47 -3.41
CA LEU A 48 0.22 3.53 -3.33
C LEU A 48 0.92 3.48 -4.70
N SER A 49 1.39 4.63 -5.18
CA SER A 49 2.06 4.73 -6.49
C SER A 49 3.32 3.85 -6.57
N TRP A 50 3.93 3.51 -5.44
CA TRP A 50 5.05 2.57 -5.32
C TRP A 50 4.63 1.09 -5.30
N ARG A 51 3.33 0.78 -5.35
CA ARG A 51 2.77 -0.58 -5.38
C ARG A 51 2.22 -0.97 -6.76
N ILE A 52 2.58 -0.23 -7.80
CA ILE A 52 2.17 -0.55 -9.17
C ILE A 52 2.98 -1.76 -9.66
N PHE A 53 2.41 -2.95 -9.50
CA PHE A 53 3.07 -4.23 -9.83
C PHE A 53 2.87 -4.70 -11.27
N TYR A 54 2.07 -3.98 -12.04
CA TYR A 54 1.62 -4.39 -13.37
C TYR A 54 2.15 -3.52 -14.50
N ASP A 55 2.82 -2.39 -14.22
CA ASP A 55 3.23 -1.43 -15.26
C ASP A 55 4.54 -1.83 -15.96
N LYS A 56 5.51 -2.32 -15.19
CA LYS A 56 6.84 -2.69 -15.70
C LYS A 56 7.25 -4.07 -15.18
N PRO A 57 8.07 -4.82 -15.95
CA PRO A 57 8.73 -6.01 -15.43
C PRO A 57 9.57 -5.68 -14.20
N SER A 58 9.78 -6.68 -13.37
CA SER A 58 10.69 -6.60 -12.24
C SER A 58 12.15 -6.49 -12.73
N GLU A 59 13.00 -5.91 -11.91
CA GLU A 59 14.40 -5.62 -12.24
C GLU A 59 15.35 -6.31 -11.24
N GLY A 60 16.64 -6.42 -11.62
CA GLY A 60 17.66 -7.01 -10.77
C GLY A 60 17.81 -8.53 -10.87
N PRO A 61 18.66 -9.14 -10.02
CA PRO A 61 19.02 -10.56 -10.12
C PRO A 61 17.83 -11.51 -9.91
N ASP A 62 16.85 -11.11 -9.10
CA ASP A 62 15.63 -11.88 -8.81
C ASP A 62 14.42 -11.41 -9.65
N ALA A 63 14.64 -10.68 -10.75
CA ALA A 63 13.56 -10.17 -11.61
C ALA A 63 12.58 -11.26 -12.06
N GLU A 64 13.09 -12.41 -12.48
CA GLU A 64 12.24 -13.52 -12.95
C GLU A 64 11.37 -14.09 -11.81
N TRP A 65 11.90 -14.10 -10.59
CA TRP A 65 11.19 -14.54 -9.39
C TRP A 65 10.03 -13.60 -9.08
N PHE A 66 10.30 -12.30 -9.03
CA PHE A 66 9.26 -11.30 -8.73
C PHE A 66 8.23 -11.15 -9.85
N ASP A 67 8.61 -11.32 -11.12
CA ASP A 67 7.65 -11.39 -12.21
C ASP A 67 6.70 -12.57 -12.06
N ALA A 68 7.21 -13.76 -11.69
CA ALA A 68 6.38 -14.93 -11.43
C ALA A 68 5.41 -14.69 -10.27
N VAL A 69 5.87 -14.04 -9.19
CA VAL A 69 5.03 -13.69 -8.03
C VAL A 69 3.96 -12.67 -8.42
N LYS A 70 4.33 -11.53 -9.03
CA LYS A 70 3.42 -10.44 -9.41
C LYS A 70 2.37 -10.87 -10.43
N GLN A 71 2.71 -11.82 -11.31
CA GLN A 71 1.79 -12.39 -12.30
C GLN A 71 0.88 -13.49 -11.71
N GLY A 72 1.17 -13.96 -10.49
CA GLY A 72 0.45 -15.08 -9.88
C GLY A 72 0.81 -16.43 -10.51
N ASN A 73 2.00 -16.59 -11.08
CA ASN A 73 2.40 -17.87 -11.67
C ASN A 73 2.91 -18.85 -10.60
N LEU A 74 1.99 -19.42 -9.82
CA LEU A 74 2.31 -20.36 -8.74
C LEU A 74 3.11 -21.58 -9.23
N ALA A 75 2.82 -22.08 -10.43
CA ALA A 75 3.56 -23.22 -10.98
C ALA A 75 5.05 -22.87 -11.21
N LYS A 76 5.34 -21.67 -11.70
CA LYS A 76 6.71 -21.18 -11.87
C LYS A 76 7.38 -20.91 -10.52
N VAL A 77 6.67 -20.25 -9.59
CA VAL A 77 7.13 -20.03 -8.21
C VAL A 77 7.55 -21.35 -7.56
N LYS A 78 6.71 -22.39 -7.60
CA LYS A 78 7.02 -23.73 -7.07
C LYS A 78 8.28 -24.34 -7.69
N LYS A 79 8.47 -24.21 -9.01
CA LYS A 79 9.66 -24.70 -9.71
C LYS A 79 10.94 -23.96 -9.29
N MET A 80 10.86 -22.65 -9.05
CA MET A 80 12.01 -21.85 -8.61
C MET A 80 12.38 -22.17 -7.17
N VAL A 81 11.40 -22.32 -6.27
CA VAL A 81 11.63 -22.76 -4.90
C VAL A 81 12.27 -24.15 -4.86
N ALA A 82 11.81 -25.10 -5.67
CA ALA A 82 12.43 -26.43 -5.79
C ALA A 82 13.89 -26.40 -6.28
N LYS A 83 14.33 -25.29 -6.90
CA LYS A 83 15.72 -25.05 -7.33
C LYS A 83 16.53 -24.23 -6.33
N GLY A 84 16.00 -23.95 -5.14
CA GLY A 84 16.68 -23.20 -4.09
C GLY A 84 16.53 -21.69 -4.17
N GLN A 85 15.47 -21.16 -4.81
CA GLN A 85 15.16 -19.74 -4.76
C GLN A 85 15.05 -19.25 -3.31
N ASN A 86 15.76 -18.16 -2.99
CA ASN A 86 15.65 -17.51 -1.69
C ASN A 86 14.26 -16.85 -1.55
N LEU A 87 13.45 -17.33 -0.60
CA LEU A 87 12.11 -16.77 -0.32
C LEU A 87 12.17 -15.34 0.21
N GLU A 88 13.25 -15.00 0.92
CA GLU A 88 13.48 -13.70 1.55
C GLU A 88 14.27 -12.75 0.65
N ALA A 89 14.43 -13.09 -0.63
CA ALA A 89 14.88 -12.14 -1.64
C ALA A 89 14.03 -10.87 -1.60
N LYS A 90 14.67 -9.73 -1.86
CA LYS A 90 14.06 -8.40 -1.77
C LYS A 90 13.90 -7.82 -3.17
N ASP A 91 12.69 -7.40 -3.51
CA ASP A 91 12.40 -6.69 -4.76
C ASP A 91 12.88 -5.24 -4.61
N GLU A 92 14.18 -5.01 -4.80
CA GLU A 92 14.80 -3.72 -4.50
C GLU A 92 14.22 -2.57 -5.33
N ALA A 93 13.85 -2.83 -6.59
CA ALA A 93 13.14 -1.88 -7.44
C ALA A 93 11.73 -1.53 -6.93
N SER A 94 11.20 -2.36 -6.02
CA SER A 94 9.90 -2.18 -5.38
C SER A 94 10.01 -2.04 -3.86
N LEU A 95 11.01 -1.28 -3.41
CA LEU A 95 11.23 -0.92 -2.02
C LEU A 95 11.58 -2.10 -1.09
N GLY A 96 12.02 -3.24 -1.65
CA GLY A 96 12.42 -4.41 -0.88
C GLY A 96 11.25 -5.30 -0.45
N GLN A 97 10.13 -5.26 -1.15
CA GLN A 97 9.02 -6.17 -0.89
C GLN A 97 9.45 -7.64 -1.12
N THR A 98 9.06 -8.56 -0.23
CA THR A 98 9.33 -10.00 -0.41
C THR A 98 8.25 -10.67 -1.26
N ALA A 99 8.49 -11.91 -1.68
CA ALA A 99 7.49 -12.68 -2.42
C ALA A 99 6.18 -12.86 -1.64
N LEU A 100 6.28 -13.14 -0.34
CA LEU A 100 5.11 -13.29 0.51
C LEU A 100 4.37 -11.96 0.69
N GLY A 101 5.11 -10.85 0.86
CA GLY A 101 4.52 -9.50 0.90
C GLY A 101 3.75 -9.16 -0.37
N TRP A 102 4.33 -9.45 -1.55
CA TRP A 102 3.64 -9.26 -2.83
C TRP A 102 2.40 -10.15 -2.98
N ALA A 103 2.51 -11.46 -2.71
CA ALA A 103 1.38 -12.38 -2.80
C ALA A 103 0.23 -11.95 -1.87
N ALA A 104 0.55 -11.47 -0.67
CA ALA A 104 -0.42 -10.98 0.29
C ALA A 104 -1.08 -9.65 -0.14
N PHE A 105 -0.28 -8.70 -0.62
CA PHE A 105 -0.78 -7.42 -1.14
C PHE A 105 -1.69 -7.61 -2.35
N ILE A 106 -1.29 -8.46 -3.30
CA ILE A 106 -2.01 -8.66 -4.57
C ILE A 106 -3.25 -9.53 -4.37
N GLY A 107 -3.18 -10.58 -3.56
CA GLY A 107 -4.36 -11.43 -3.24
C GLY A 107 -4.27 -12.88 -3.65
N TYR A 108 -3.07 -13.39 -3.90
CA TYR A 108 -2.87 -14.76 -4.34
C TYR A 108 -2.89 -15.73 -3.15
N GLU A 109 -4.09 -16.08 -2.68
CA GLU A 109 -4.31 -16.95 -1.51
C GLU A 109 -3.53 -18.27 -1.59
N ASP A 110 -3.54 -18.92 -2.75
CA ASP A 110 -2.83 -20.17 -3.03
C ASP A 110 -1.30 -20.03 -2.94
N MET A 111 -0.78 -18.88 -3.37
CA MET A 111 0.64 -18.55 -3.28
C MET A 111 1.05 -18.18 -1.87
N VAL A 112 0.21 -17.45 -1.13
CA VAL A 112 0.43 -17.19 0.30
C VAL A 112 0.48 -18.50 1.09
N ASP A 113 -0.47 -19.40 0.85
CA ASP A 113 -0.49 -20.71 1.50
C ASP A 113 0.77 -21.52 1.21
N TYR A 114 1.19 -21.53 -0.06
CA TYR A 114 2.42 -22.19 -0.44
C TYR A 114 3.66 -21.57 0.22
N LEU A 115 3.85 -20.25 0.13
CA LEU A 115 5.03 -19.57 0.67
C LEU A 115 5.13 -19.72 2.20
N ILE A 116 4.01 -19.61 2.91
CA ILE A 116 3.97 -19.89 4.35
C ILE A 116 4.35 -21.35 4.64
N ALA A 117 3.85 -22.31 3.85
CA ALA A 117 4.21 -23.72 4.02
C ALA A 117 5.68 -24.01 3.69
N GLN A 118 6.36 -23.13 2.94
CA GLN A 118 7.81 -23.20 2.70
C GLN A 118 8.63 -22.42 3.75
N GLY A 119 7.98 -21.83 4.76
CA GLY A 119 8.67 -21.13 5.85
C GLY A 119 9.02 -19.67 5.57
N ALA A 120 8.37 -19.01 4.61
CA ALA A 120 8.56 -17.57 4.39
C ALA A 120 8.22 -16.75 5.65
N ASP A 121 9.01 -15.70 5.92
CA ASP A 121 8.89 -14.90 7.14
C ASP A 121 7.64 -14.00 7.13
N LEU A 122 6.78 -14.17 8.13
CA LEU A 122 5.60 -13.34 8.34
C LEU A 122 5.94 -11.91 8.79
N ASN A 123 7.13 -11.70 9.36
CA ASN A 123 7.61 -10.39 9.84
C ASN A 123 8.42 -9.64 8.78
N ALA A 124 8.44 -10.12 7.53
CA ALA A 124 9.14 -9.45 6.46
C ALA A 124 8.67 -7.99 6.28
N THR A 125 9.63 -7.08 6.29
CA THR A 125 9.42 -5.63 6.13
C THR A 125 9.81 -5.14 4.73
N ASP A 126 9.36 -3.95 4.39
CA ASP A 126 9.86 -3.20 3.24
C ASP A 126 9.96 -1.69 3.53
N ARG A 127 10.51 -0.93 2.58
CA ARG A 127 10.69 0.53 2.71
C ARG A 127 9.46 1.35 2.27
N GLY A 128 8.34 0.68 1.99
CA GLY A 128 7.09 1.26 1.50
C GLY A 128 5.95 1.18 2.53
N ASP A 129 6.26 1.41 3.81
CA ASP A 129 5.31 1.41 4.93
C ASP A 129 4.74 0.01 5.27
N VAL A 130 5.63 -0.98 5.38
CA VAL A 130 5.28 -2.37 5.75
C VAL A 130 6.23 -2.87 6.83
N TYR A 131 5.71 -3.04 8.05
CA TYR A 131 6.43 -3.67 9.17
C TYR A 131 6.23 -5.18 9.28
N ASN A 132 5.26 -5.75 8.57
CA ASN A 132 5.07 -7.20 8.42
C ASN A 132 4.09 -7.52 7.27
N VAL A 133 3.95 -8.81 6.95
CA VAL A 133 3.07 -9.29 5.87
C VAL A 133 1.59 -8.96 6.13
N LEU A 134 1.17 -8.81 7.39
CA LEU A 134 -0.21 -8.43 7.72
C LEU A 134 -0.54 -7.02 7.19
N LYS A 135 0.37 -6.05 7.37
CA LYS A 135 0.22 -4.70 6.80
C LYS A 135 0.14 -4.74 5.28
N SER A 136 0.95 -5.56 4.59
CA SER A 136 0.82 -5.78 3.14
C SER A 136 -0.56 -6.28 2.72
N ALA A 137 -1.12 -7.28 3.42
CA ALA A 137 -2.46 -7.79 3.15
C ALA A 137 -3.56 -6.73 3.37
N VAL A 138 -3.39 -5.88 4.39
CA VAL A 138 -4.32 -4.78 4.73
C VAL A 138 -4.24 -3.62 3.73
N LEU A 139 -3.05 -3.29 3.23
CA LEU A 139 -2.89 -2.31 2.14
C LEU A 139 -3.59 -2.79 0.86
N GLY A 140 -3.53 -4.10 0.60
CA GLY A 140 -4.29 -4.78 -0.45
C GLY A 140 -5.80 -4.87 -0.13
N LYS A 141 -6.57 -5.50 -1.04
CA LYS A 141 -8.02 -5.69 -0.88
C LYS A 141 -8.39 -7.11 -0.42
N ASN A 142 -7.52 -7.76 0.36
CA ASN A 142 -7.50 -9.22 0.51
C ASN A 142 -7.83 -9.70 1.93
N THR A 143 -9.06 -9.49 2.38
CA THR A 143 -9.52 -9.80 3.75
C THR A 143 -9.28 -11.26 4.17
N LYS A 144 -9.36 -12.23 3.25
CA LYS A 144 -9.09 -13.65 3.58
C LYS A 144 -7.62 -13.89 3.96
N ILE A 145 -6.69 -13.21 3.28
CA ILE A 145 -5.27 -13.25 3.62
C ILE A 145 -5.03 -12.53 4.95
N VAL A 146 -5.68 -11.38 5.17
CA VAL A 146 -5.64 -10.68 6.47
C VAL A 146 -6.05 -11.63 7.61
N ARG A 147 -7.18 -12.35 7.47
CA ARG A 147 -7.63 -13.36 8.44
C ARG A 147 -6.58 -14.43 8.71
N LYS A 148 -5.98 -14.97 7.65
CA LYS A 148 -5.00 -16.06 7.71
C LYS A 148 -3.70 -15.63 8.39
N VAL A 149 -3.16 -14.47 8.01
CA VAL A 149 -1.91 -13.95 8.57
C VAL A 149 -2.13 -13.46 10.00
N TYR A 150 -3.23 -12.76 10.28
CA TYR A 150 -3.58 -12.34 11.64
C TYR A 150 -3.70 -13.54 12.57
N ALA A 151 -4.36 -14.63 12.17
CA ALA A 151 -4.48 -15.83 13.01
C ALA A 151 -3.12 -16.43 13.44
N LYS A 152 -2.07 -16.22 12.64
CA LYS A 152 -0.69 -16.68 12.96
C LYS A 152 0.10 -15.68 13.81
N LEU A 153 -0.26 -14.40 13.76
CA LEU A 153 0.43 -13.31 14.46
C LEU A 153 -0.34 -12.76 15.67
N LYS A 154 -1.58 -13.22 15.91
CA LYS A 154 -2.53 -12.63 16.86
C LYS A 154 -1.97 -12.45 18.27
N ASP A 155 -1.16 -13.40 18.76
CA ASP A 155 -0.60 -13.35 20.11
C ASP A 155 0.49 -12.26 20.27
N LYS A 156 0.95 -11.70 19.15
CA LYS A 156 1.93 -10.62 19.07
C LYS A 156 1.36 -9.37 18.37
N THR A 157 0.07 -9.36 18.08
CA THR A 157 -0.58 -8.28 17.33
C THR A 157 -1.66 -7.64 18.18
N ASP A 158 -1.33 -6.50 18.78
CA ASP A 158 -2.35 -5.59 19.30
C ASP A 158 -2.84 -4.68 18.16
N LEU A 159 -4.13 -4.78 17.84
CA LEU A 159 -4.75 -3.99 16.76
C LEU A 159 -4.84 -2.49 17.08
N ASN A 160 -4.59 -2.11 18.34
CA ASN A 160 -4.69 -0.76 18.85
C ASN A 160 -3.34 -0.15 19.25
N ASP A 161 -2.23 -0.87 19.06
CA ASP A 161 -0.89 -0.37 19.35
C ASP A 161 -0.47 0.69 18.31
N GLN A 162 -0.28 1.91 18.79
CA GLN A 162 0.14 3.07 17.99
C GLN A 162 1.66 3.32 18.05
N THR A 163 2.44 2.38 18.57
CA THR A 163 3.91 2.47 18.65
C THR A 163 4.61 1.69 17.53
N VAL A 164 3.89 0.81 16.83
CA VAL A 164 4.41 -0.01 15.73
C VAL A 164 4.82 0.86 14.53
N GLU A 165 4.01 1.87 14.22
CA GLU A 165 4.24 2.82 13.12
C GLU A 165 4.67 4.17 13.67
N SER A 166 5.57 4.84 12.96
CA SER A 166 6.17 6.12 13.41
C SER A 166 5.17 7.28 13.55
N ASP A 167 4.04 7.22 12.84
CA ASP A 167 2.97 8.20 12.92
C ASP A 167 1.73 7.70 13.68
N GLY A 168 1.84 6.52 14.30
CA GLY A 168 0.80 5.90 15.11
C GLY A 168 -0.42 5.44 14.32
N GLU A 169 -0.27 5.19 13.01
CA GLU A 169 -1.34 4.64 12.19
C GLU A 169 -1.63 3.17 12.56
N THR A 170 -2.89 2.84 12.83
CA THR A 170 -3.34 1.46 13.08
C THR A 170 -3.77 0.76 11.79
N LEU A 171 -3.83 -0.57 11.78
CA LEU A 171 -4.33 -1.33 10.62
C LEU A 171 -5.75 -0.92 10.20
N LEU A 172 -6.60 -0.49 11.15
CA LEU A 172 -7.95 -0.01 10.87
C LEU A 172 -7.92 1.32 10.08
N MET A 173 -7.02 2.24 10.47
CA MET A 173 -6.81 3.51 9.75
C MET A 173 -6.29 3.26 8.33
N VAL A 174 -5.28 2.39 8.18
CA VAL A 174 -4.73 1.97 6.88
C VAL A 174 -5.85 1.45 5.97
N ALA A 175 -6.66 0.52 6.48
CA ALA A 175 -7.75 -0.10 5.73
C ALA A 175 -8.83 0.93 5.32
N ALA A 176 -9.21 1.84 6.21
CA ALA A 176 -10.17 2.90 5.93
C ALA A 176 -9.65 3.89 4.86
N SER A 177 -8.39 4.29 5.00
CA SER A 177 -7.66 5.19 4.09
C SER A 177 -7.58 4.62 2.65
N ASN A 178 -7.53 3.30 2.51
CA ASN A 178 -7.47 2.59 1.22
C ASN A 178 -8.80 1.96 0.78
N ASN A 179 -9.92 2.31 1.42
CA ASN A 179 -11.26 1.82 1.11
C ASN A 179 -11.42 0.28 1.15
N ARG A 180 -10.76 -0.38 2.11
CA ARG A 180 -10.80 -1.83 2.27
C ARG A 180 -11.95 -2.24 3.19
N ILE A 181 -13.20 -2.07 2.71
CA ILE A 181 -14.44 -2.23 3.49
C ILE A 181 -14.49 -3.55 4.26
N GLU A 182 -14.25 -4.68 3.60
CA GLU A 182 -14.31 -6.00 4.25
C GLU A 182 -13.20 -6.20 5.29
N THR A 183 -12.02 -5.62 5.06
CA THR A 183 -10.92 -5.61 6.04
C THR A 183 -11.31 -4.77 7.25
N VAL A 184 -11.91 -3.60 7.06
CA VAL A 184 -12.42 -2.75 8.16
C VAL A 184 -13.48 -3.49 8.98
N LYS A 185 -14.46 -4.13 8.34
CA LYS A 185 -15.47 -4.96 9.04
C LYS A 185 -14.80 -6.04 9.89
N TYR A 186 -13.79 -6.71 9.35
CA TYR A 186 -13.07 -7.76 10.06
C TYR A 186 -12.28 -7.22 11.25
N LEU A 187 -11.49 -6.15 11.08
CA LEU A 187 -10.70 -5.57 12.16
C LEU A 187 -11.60 -5.06 13.30
N LEU A 188 -12.73 -4.43 12.97
CA LEU A 188 -13.73 -4.01 13.96
C LEU A 188 -14.34 -5.22 14.70
N SER A 189 -14.59 -6.35 14.02
CA SER A 189 -15.08 -7.57 14.68
C SER A 189 -14.08 -8.19 15.65
N LEU A 190 -12.80 -7.81 15.55
CA LEU A 190 -11.72 -8.23 16.46
C LEU A 190 -11.46 -7.22 17.58
N GLY A 191 -12.22 -6.13 17.66
CA GLY A 191 -12.03 -5.11 18.70
C GLY A 191 -11.03 -3.99 18.36
N ALA A 192 -10.72 -3.77 17.08
CA ALA A 192 -10.00 -2.55 16.68
C ALA A 192 -10.82 -1.31 17.03
N ASN A 193 -10.20 -0.32 17.68
CA ASN A 193 -10.84 0.90 18.14
C ASN A 193 -10.97 1.92 16.98
N PRO A 194 -12.21 2.27 16.55
CA PRO A 194 -12.42 3.19 15.45
C PRO A 194 -12.09 4.66 15.76
N ASN A 195 -11.88 5.00 17.03
CA ASN A 195 -11.75 6.37 17.51
C ASN A 195 -10.32 6.77 17.87
N LEU A 196 -9.33 5.90 17.64
CA LEU A 196 -7.93 6.29 17.72
C LEU A 196 -7.62 7.34 16.64
N VAL A 197 -6.62 8.17 16.93
CA VAL A 197 -6.05 9.15 16.00
C VAL A 197 -4.56 8.95 15.92
N THR A 198 -3.98 9.10 14.73
CA THR A 198 -2.52 9.09 14.53
C THR A 198 -1.80 10.00 15.54
N THR A 199 -0.60 9.59 15.94
CA THR A 199 0.23 10.28 16.94
C THR A 199 1.17 11.32 16.32
N GLN A 200 1.12 11.47 14.99
CA GLN A 200 1.90 12.46 14.24
C GLN A 200 1.71 13.89 14.78
N THR A 201 2.82 14.55 15.11
CA THR A 201 2.82 15.91 15.69
C THR A 201 3.08 17.01 14.66
N ASN A 202 3.70 16.70 13.52
CA ASN A 202 3.89 17.65 12.43
C ASN A 202 2.55 17.98 11.77
N LYS A 203 2.04 19.19 12.02
CA LYS A 203 0.75 19.69 11.48
C LYS A 203 0.68 19.72 9.96
N SER A 204 1.82 19.73 9.28
CA SER A 204 1.89 19.71 7.81
C SER A 204 1.91 18.29 7.23
N ALA A 205 2.06 17.25 8.05
CA ALA A 205 2.01 15.87 7.59
C ALA A 205 0.58 15.45 7.22
N GLY A 206 0.42 14.69 6.14
CA GLY A 206 -0.90 14.19 5.72
C GLY A 206 -1.55 13.26 6.75
N SER A 207 -0.74 12.55 7.54
CA SER A 207 -1.20 11.73 8.66
C SER A 207 -1.40 12.53 9.95
N TYR A 208 -1.29 13.85 9.96
CA TYR A 208 -1.56 14.64 11.16
C TYR A 208 -3.02 14.50 11.63
N ASN A 209 -3.19 14.04 12.86
CA ASN A 209 -4.47 13.99 13.57
C ASN A 209 -5.58 13.33 12.74
N GLN A 210 -5.34 12.10 12.29
CA GLN A 210 -6.24 11.32 11.44
C GLN A 210 -6.79 10.10 12.19
N SER A 211 -8.10 9.92 12.14
CA SER A 211 -8.79 8.68 12.51
C SER A 211 -9.18 7.90 11.25
N ALA A 212 -9.67 6.67 11.44
CA ALA A 212 -10.26 5.91 10.33
C ALA A 212 -11.39 6.69 9.64
N LEU A 213 -12.25 7.38 10.41
CA LEU A 213 -13.34 8.18 9.86
C LEU A 213 -12.82 9.43 9.14
N SER A 214 -11.84 10.15 9.68
CA SER A 214 -11.31 11.34 9.00
C SER A 214 -10.62 11.00 7.68
N TYR A 215 -9.92 9.85 7.59
CA TYR A 215 -9.40 9.35 6.32
C TYR A 215 -10.52 9.02 5.33
N ALA A 216 -11.57 8.33 5.77
CA ALA A 216 -12.73 8.04 4.91
C ALA A 216 -13.43 9.33 4.43
N CYS A 217 -13.53 10.35 5.28
CA CYS A 217 -14.12 11.64 4.98
C CYS A 217 -13.30 12.44 3.96
N THR A 218 -12.00 12.64 4.23
CA THR A 218 -11.09 13.40 3.34
C THR A 218 -10.96 12.79 1.95
N ARG A 219 -11.24 11.50 1.81
CA ARG A 219 -11.16 10.75 0.56
C ARG A 219 -12.50 10.51 -0.12
N GLY A 220 -13.61 10.95 0.48
CA GLY A 220 -14.94 10.79 -0.09
C GLY A 220 -15.44 9.33 -0.13
N HIS A 221 -14.89 8.44 0.69
CA HIS A 221 -15.30 7.03 0.75
C HIS A 221 -16.65 6.90 1.48
N LYS A 222 -17.77 7.19 0.80
CA LYS A 222 -19.10 7.28 1.43
C LYS A 222 -19.55 6.00 2.12
N GLU A 223 -19.33 4.84 1.50
CA GLU A 223 -19.65 3.55 2.12
C GLU A 223 -18.82 3.31 3.39
N MET A 224 -17.53 3.64 3.35
CA MET A 224 -16.64 3.52 4.50
C MET A 224 -17.04 4.46 5.64
N GLN A 225 -17.45 5.68 5.32
CA GLN A 225 -17.97 6.66 6.30
C GLN A 225 -19.20 6.07 7.02
N ALA A 226 -20.18 5.58 6.26
CA ALA A 226 -21.39 4.98 6.82
C ALA A 226 -21.08 3.76 7.69
N LEU A 227 -20.18 2.88 7.23
CA LEU A 227 -19.73 1.72 8.00
C LEU A 227 -19.11 2.15 9.33
N LEU A 228 -18.13 3.05 9.32
CA LEU A 228 -17.44 3.48 10.53
C LEU A 228 -18.38 4.17 11.51
N ILE A 229 -19.26 5.06 11.02
CA ILE A 229 -20.29 5.73 11.84
C ILE A 229 -21.23 4.70 12.49
N SER A 230 -21.68 3.70 11.74
CA SER A 230 -22.54 2.62 12.29
C SER A 230 -21.84 1.77 13.36
N LYS A 231 -20.51 1.87 13.44
CA LYS A 231 -19.66 1.18 14.42
C LYS A 231 -19.14 2.12 15.51
N GLY A 232 -19.77 3.29 15.66
CA GLY A 232 -19.49 4.24 16.74
C GLY A 232 -18.28 5.13 16.51
N ALA A 233 -17.80 5.23 15.26
CA ALA A 233 -16.76 6.18 14.92
C ALA A 233 -17.28 7.62 15.02
N ILE A 234 -16.52 8.48 15.69
CA ILE A 234 -16.78 9.92 15.79
C ILE A 234 -15.66 10.70 15.11
N ASN A 235 -16.01 11.87 14.58
CA ASN A 235 -15.04 12.86 14.17
C ASN A 235 -14.43 13.45 15.43
N HIS A 236 -13.17 13.10 15.70
CA HIS A 236 -12.43 13.53 16.88
C HIS A 236 -12.26 15.06 16.96
N ARG A 237 -12.42 15.79 15.84
CA ARG A 237 -12.34 17.25 15.81
C ARG A 237 -13.63 17.93 16.25
N THR A 238 -14.79 17.29 16.03
CA THR A 238 -16.12 17.89 16.29
C THR A 238 -16.93 17.15 17.34
N GLY A 239 -16.52 15.93 17.71
CA GLY A 239 -17.26 15.04 18.60
C GLY A 239 -18.51 14.42 17.97
N LYS A 240 -18.77 14.65 16.67
CA LYS A 240 -19.99 14.22 15.99
C LYS A 240 -19.76 12.96 15.15
N SER A 241 -20.82 12.20 14.92
CA SER A 241 -20.84 11.06 14.00
C SER A 241 -21.04 11.49 12.54
N SER A 242 -20.21 12.43 12.06
CA SER A 242 -20.30 13.03 10.73
C SER A 242 -18.92 13.42 10.20
N CYS A 243 -18.80 13.62 8.88
CA CYS A 243 -17.59 14.25 8.31
C CYS A 243 -17.51 15.76 8.58
N GLU A 244 -18.65 16.37 8.93
CA GLU A 244 -18.80 17.77 9.33
C GLU A 244 -18.50 18.01 10.81
#